data_AF-A0A8T4M1Y4-F1
#
_entry.id   AF-A0A8T4M1Y4-F1
#
_cell.length_a   1.000
_cell.length_b   1.000
_cell.length_c   1.000
_cell.angle_alpha   90.00
_cell.angle_beta   90.00
_cell.angle_gamma   90.00
#
_symmetry.space_group_name_H-M   'P 1'
#
loop_
_entity.id
_entity.type
_entity.pdbx_description
1 polymer ?
#
loop_
_entity_poly.entity_id
_entity_poly.type
_entity_poly.pdbx_seq_one_letter_code
_entity_poly.pdbx_strand_id
1 'polypeptide(L)'
;MDSDTKLYLERAGNELKLAEIIMQMSINKDLQTKIPAIDKPDTYFSSVISHAYYSIFYTAKAYLIVKRIITKAPEEHKKTYDEFKVI
;
A
#
# COMPACT_ATOMS: atom_id res chain seq x y z
N MET A 1 -9.70 19.82 1.43
CA MET A 1 -8.49 18.98 1.51
C MET A 1 -7.75 19.14 0.19
N ASP A 2 -6.44 19.34 0.24
CA ASP A 2 -5.61 19.51 -0.97
C ASP A 2 -5.79 18.31 -1.94
N SER A 3 -5.75 18.56 -3.26
CA SER A 3 -6.00 17.51 -4.26
C SER A 3 -5.02 16.35 -4.13
N ASP A 4 -3.77 16.64 -3.76
CA ASP A 4 -2.73 15.62 -3.64
C ASP A 4 -2.91 14.82 -2.35
N THR A 5 -3.32 15.47 -1.25
CA THR A 5 -3.66 14.76 0.00
C THR A 5 -4.77 13.73 -0.25
N LYS A 6 -5.83 14.13 -0.97
CA LYS A 6 -6.94 13.22 -1.31
C LYS A 6 -6.47 12.05 -2.17
N LEU A 7 -5.69 12.33 -3.20
CA LEU A 7 -5.12 11.30 -4.07
C LEU A 7 -4.29 10.27 -3.29
N TYR A 8 -3.43 10.71 -2.37
CA TYR A 8 -2.60 9.79 -1.59
C TYR A 8 -3.41 8.96 -0.58
N LEU A 9 -4.47 9.51 0.01
CA LEU A 9 -5.38 8.73 0.86
C LEU A 9 -6.17 7.69 0.05
N GLU A 10 -6.63 8.04 -1.15
CA GLU A 10 -7.27 7.08 -2.05
C GLU A 10 -6.33 5.94 -2.45
N ARG A 11 -5.08 6.27 -2.78
CA ARG A 11 -4.03 5.27 -3.03
C ARG A 11 -3.82 4.37 -1.82
N ALA A 12 -3.67 4.95 -0.62
CA ALA A 12 -3.50 4.18 0.60
C ALA A 12 -4.65 3.19 0.85
N GLY A 13 -5.89 3.63 0.65
CA GLY A 13 -7.07 2.77 0.78
C GLY A 13 -7.10 1.65 -0.26
N ASN A 14 -6.73 1.95 -1.51
CA ASN A 14 -6.65 0.94 -2.57
C ASN A 14 -5.59 -0.13 -2.28
N GLU A 15 -4.41 0.27 -1.80
CA GLU A 15 -3.34 -0.66 -1.43
C GLU A 15 -3.75 -1.57 -0.27
N LEU A 16 -4.43 -1.02 0.75
CA LEU A 16 -4.93 -1.82 1.87
C LEU A 16 -6.00 -2.83 1.41
N LYS A 17 -6.97 -2.37 0.63
CA LYS A 17 -8.03 -3.23 0.09
C LYS A 17 -7.46 -4.34 -0.79
N LEU A 18 -6.44 -4.03 -1.58
CA LEU A 18 -5.75 -5.03 -2.39
C LEU A 18 -4.99 -6.04 -1.52
N ALA A 19 -4.29 -5.59 -0.47
CA ALA A 19 -3.63 -6.47 0.48
C ALA A 19 -4.62 -7.45 1.14
N GLU A 20 -5.81 -6.99 1.51
CA GLU A 20 -6.88 -7.84 2.05
C GLU A 20 -7.38 -8.88 1.04
N ILE A 21 -7.61 -8.48 -0.22
CA ILE A 21 -8.01 -9.39 -1.30
C ILE A 21 -6.94 -10.48 -1.50
N ILE A 22 -5.66 -10.07 -1.58
CA ILE A 22 -4.54 -10.98 -1.78
C ILE A 22 -4.38 -11.92 -0.56
N MET A 23 -4.64 -11.44 0.65
CA MET A 23 -4.65 -12.27 1.85
C MET A 23 -5.72 -13.36 1.74
N GLN A 24 -6.95 -13.00 1.35
CA GLN A 24 -8.02 -13.97 1.13
C GLN A 24 -7.65 -14.99 0.06
N MET A 25 -7.06 -14.56 -1.06
CA MET A 25 -6.54 -15.47 -2.08
C MET A 25 -5.49 -16.41 -1.49
N SER A 26 -4.55 -15.92 -0.70
CA SER A 26 -3.45 -16.71 -0.14
C SER A 26 -3.90 -17.80 0.83
N ILE A 27 -5.03 -17.62 1.52
CA ILE A 27 -5.53 -18.58 2.52
C ILE A 27 -6.68 -19.45 1.99
N ASN A 28 -7.33 -19.07 0.88
CA ASN A 28 -8.46 -19.78 0.32
C ASN A 28 -8.08 -20.48 -1.00
N LYS A 29 -7.73 -21.77 -0.89
CA LYS A 29 -7.36 -22.60 -2.04
C LYS A 29 -8.49 -22.75 -3.06
N ASP A 30 -9.73 -22.80 -2.61
CA ASP A 30 -10.91 -22.93 -3.49
C ASP A 30 -11.18 -21.67 -4.30
N LEU A 31 -10.75 -20.51 -3.80
CA LEU A 31 -10.81 -19.26 -4.56
C LEU A 31 -9.78 -19.26 -5.69
N GLN A 32 -8.58 -19.80 -5.43
CA GLN A 32 -7.50 -19.85 -6.41
C GLN A 32 -7.77 -20.82 -7.56
N THR A 33 -8.29 -22.02 -7.27
CA THR A 33 -8.59 -23.04 -8.29
C THR A 33 -9.68 -22.62 -9.28
N LYS A 34 -10.42 -21.54 -8.98
CA LYS A 34 -11.40 -20.92 -9.91
C LYS A 34 -10.77 -19.95 -10.90
N ILE A 35 -9.50 -19.59 -10.73
CA ILE A 35 -8.78 -18.67 -11.60
C ILE A 35 -8.01 -19.50 -12.64
N PRO A 36 -8.32 -19.40 -13.94
CA PRO A 36 -7.73 -20.27 -14.96
C PRO A 36 -6.20 -20.20 -15.07
N ALA A 37 -5.58 -19.12 -14.57
CA ALA A 37 -4.13 -18.93 -14.60
C ALA A 37 -3.39 -19.53 -13.38
N ILE A 38 -4.10 -20.15 -12.44
CA ILE A 38 -3.50 -20.72 -11.22
C ILE A 38 -3.62 -22.24 -11.27
N ASP A 39 -2.55 -22.90 -11.72
CA ASP A 39 -2.50 -24.36 -11.87
C ASP A 39 -2.46 -25.11 -10.52
N LYS A 40 -1.97 -24.44 -9.46
CA LYS A 40 -1.87 -24.98 -8.10
C LYS A 40 -2.05 -23.87 -7.07
N PRO A 41 -2.61 -24.16 -5.88
CA PRO A 41 -2.69 -23.15 -4.84
C PRO A 41 -1.30 -22.68 -4.38
N ASP A 42 -1.07 -21.37 -4.43
CA ASP A 42 0.14 -20.70 -3.98
C ASP A 42 -0.15 -19.77 -2.80
N THR A 43 0.89 -19.17 -2.19
CA THR A 43 0.74 -18.13 -1.18
C THR A 43 1.30 -16.81 -1.68
N TYR A 44 0.55 -15.72 -1.50
CA TYR A 44 0.95 -14.39 -1.95
C TYR A 44 1.22 -13.44 -0.77
N PHE A 45 1.66 -13.98 0.37
CA PHE A 45 1.90 -13.20 1.59
C PHE A 45 2.96 -12.09 1.41
N SER A 46 3.98 -12.31 0.56
CA SER A 46 4.94 -11.27 0.21
C SER A 46 4.28 -10.04 -0.44
N SER A 47 3.28 -10.27 -1.28
CA SER A 47 2.47 -9.20 -1.89
C SER A 47 1.58 -8.53 -0.85
N VAL A 48 0.96 -9.30 0.08
CA VAL A 48 0.19 -8.72 1.20
C VAL A 48 1.04 -7.73 2.00
N ILE A 49 2.26 -8.13 2.38
CA ILE A 49 3.19 -7.28 3.14
C ILE A 49 3.56 -6.03 2.34
N SER A 50 3.86 -6.19 1.05
CA SER A 50 4.24 -5.08 0.17
C SER A 50 3.12 -4.05 0.04
N HIS A 51 1.89 -4.48 -0.25
CA HIS A 51 0.75 -3.59 -0.39
C HIS A 51 0.34 -2.94 0.94
N ALA A 52 0.42 -3.68 2.05
CA ALA A 52 0.22 -3.09 3.38
C ALA A 52 1.26 -1.99 3.69
N TYR A 53 2.53 -2.22 3.34
CA TYR A 53 3.59 -1.21 3.47
C TYR A 53 3.29 0.03 2.61
N TYR A 54 2.88 -0.13 1.35
CA TYR A 54 2.55 1.00 0.48
C TYR A 54 1.32 1.78 0.98
N SER A 55 0.34 1.12 1.59
CA SER A 55 -0.77 1.79 2.26
C SER A 55 -0.29 2.72 3.38
N ILE A 56 0.60 2.22 4.24
CA ILE A 56 1.22 3.02 5.32
C ILE A 56 2.01 4.19 4.73
N PHE A 57 2.85 3.93 3.71
CA PHE A 57 3.66 4.95 3.07
C PHE A 57 2.82 6.08 2.45
N TYR A 58 1.77 5.76 1.69
CA TYR A 58 0.92 6.78 1.10
C TYR A 58 0.12 7.55 2.14
N THR A 59 -0.31 6.91 3.22
CA THR A 59 -0.95 7.60 4.35
C THR A 59 0.00 8.57 5.02
N ALA A 60 1.23 8.14 5.30
CA ALA A 60 2.28 8.99 5.86
C ALA A 60 2.57 10.20 4.95
N LYS A 61 2.64 9.96 3.63
CA LYS A 61 2.85 11.02 2.65
C LYS A 61 1.68 12.01 2.61
N ALA A 62 0.44 11.54 2.66
CA ALA A 62 -0.73 12.40 2.74
C ALA A 62 -0.69 13.30 3.99
N TYR A 63 -0.29 12.74 5.14
CA TYR A 63 -0.12 13.51 6.38
C TYR A 63 0.93 14.61 6.24
N LEU A 64 2.10 14.32 5.67
CA LEU A 64 3.16 15.32 5.44
C LEU A 64 2.67 16.45 4.51
N ILE A 65 1.90 16.13 3.47
CA ILE A 65 1.33 17.14 2.56
C ILE A 65 0.40 18.10 3.33
N VAL A 66 -0.41 17.60 4.27
CA VAL A 66 -1.25 18.45 5.15
C VAL A 66 -0.38 19.41 5.97
N LYS A 67 0.83 18.99 6.36
CA LYS A 67 1.84 19.81 7.04
C LYS A 67 2.68 20.69 6.08
N ARG A 68 2.36 20.69 4.78
CA ARG A 68 3.10 21.38 3.70
C ARG A 68 4.54 20.87 3.51
N ILE A 69 4.80 19.62 3.90
CA ILE A 69 6.08 18.92 3.70
C ILE A 69 5.91 17.99 2.50
N ILE A 70 6.67 18.24 1.42
CA ILE A 70 6.52 17.51 0.16
C ILE A 70 7.76 16.64 -0.08
N THR A 71 7.58 15.32 -0.04
CA THR A 71 8.62 14.35 -0.37
C THR A 71 8.49 13.89 -1.83
N LYS A 72 9.56 14.08 -2.62
CA LYS A 72 9.61 13.72 -4.06
C LYS A 72 10.73 12.74 -4.33
N ALA A 73 10.57 11.98 -5.41
CA ALA A 73 11.60 11.11 -5.97
C ALA A 73 12.87 11.92 -6.31
N PRO A 74 14.06 11.27 -6.30
CA PRO A 74 14.32 9.89 -5.87
C PRO A 74 14.23 9.74 -4.34
N GLU A 75 14.27 8.50 -3.84
CA GLU A 75 14.31 8.16 -2.40
C GLU A 75 13.14 8.70 -1.56
N GLU A 76 11.95 8.84 -2.17
CA GLU A 76 10.78 9.40 -1.48
C GLU A 76 10.39 8.63 -0.21
N HIS A 77 10.60 7.31 -0.18
CA HIS A 77 10.35 6.47 0.99
C HIS A 77 11.24 6.86 2.17
N LYS A 78 12.54 7.02 1.92
CA LYS A 78 13.52 7.43 2.94
C LYS A 78 13.22 8.83 3.43
N LYS A 79 12.96 9.77 2.51
CA LYS A 79 12.60 11.16 2.86
C LYS A 79 11.34 11.20 3.72
N THR A 80 10.27 10.49 3.34
CA THR A 80 9.05 10.40 4.15
C THR A 80 9.36 9.85 5.54
N TYR A 81 10.15 8.79 5.65
CA TYR A 81 10.54 8.23 6.95
C TYR A 81 11.35 9.21 7.80
N ASP A 82 12.32 9.91 7.20
CA ASP A 82 13.19 10.84 7.92
C ASP A 82 12.42 12.07 8.42
N GLU A 83 11.42 12.57 7.67
CA GLU A 83 10.53 13.64 8.16
C GLU A 83 9.77 13.22 9.43
N PHE A 84 9.33 11.96 9.55
CA PHE A 84 8.67 11.48 10.76
C PHE A 84 9.61 11.29 11.96
N LYS A 85 10.94 11.33 11.78
CA LYS A 85 11.88 11.31 12.92
C LYS A 85 12.03 12.66 13.60
N VAL A 86 11.68 13.75 12.91
CA VAL A 86 11.91 15.13 13.35
C VAL A 86 10.61 15.88 13.67
N ILE A 87 9.45 15.26 13.43
CA ILE A 87 8.11 15.73 13.82
C ILE A 87 7.82 15.31 15.26
#